data_AF-A0A2V8IXK9-F1
#
_entry.id   AF-A0A2V8IXK9-F1
#
_cell.length_a   1.000
_cell.length_b   1.000
_cell.length_c   1.000
_cell.angle_alpha   90.00
_cell.angle_beta   90.00
_cell.angle_gamma   90.00
#
_symmetry.space_group_name_H-M   'P 1'
#
loop_
_entity.id
_entity.type
_entity.pdbx_description
1 polymer ?
#
loop_
_entity_poly.entity_id
_entity_poly.type
_entity_poly.pdbx_seq_one_letter_code
_entity_poly.pdbx_strand_id
1 'polypeptide(L)'
;MTRYFAVLVAVLIVPVAAAQPPLFTTSLPKEEFAARRAKVLQRIGDGVAVIQGAAETSSYEKFRQSNQCYYLTGVETPRAILVIDGRAKSSRLYLMPTNPQMEHSEGPLLGPGAQAKS
;
A
#
# COMPACT_ATOMS: atom_id res chain seq x y z
N MET A 1 32.37 -31.63 -54.96
CA MET A 1 32.80 -30.78 -53.83
C MET A 1 31.74 -29.72 -53.57
N THR A 2 30.81 -29.94 -52.65
CA THR A 2 29.90 -28.88 -52.20
C THR A 2 29.44 -29.20 -50.78
N ARG A 3 30.02 -28.50 -49.80
CA ARG A 3 29.72 -28.68 -48.37
C ARG A 3 28.63 -27.67 -48.01
N TYR A 4 27.42 -28.14 -47.74
CA TYR A 4 26.34 -27.29 -47.21
C TYR A 4 26.63 -26.97 -45.74
N PHE A 5 26.96 -25.71 -45.46
CA PHE A 5 27.05 -25.18 -44.09
C PHE A 5 25.63 -24.85 -43.61
N ALA A 6 25.06 -25.71 -42.77
CA ALA A 6 23.81 -25.41 -42.08
C ALA A 6 24.12 -24.46 -40.90
N VAL A 7 23.77 -23.18 -41.05
CA VAL A 7 23.82 -22.21 -39.95
C VAL A 7 22.53 -22.36 -39.15
N LEU A 8 22.66 -22.93 -37.95
CA LEU A 8 21.59 -23.11 -36.98
C LEU A 8 21.45 -21.81 -36.18
N VAL A 9 20.48 -20.96 -36.55
CA VAL A 9 20.16 -19.74 -35.79
C VAL A 9 19.30 -20.15 -34.59
N ALA A 10 19.92 -20.19 -33.41
CA ALA A 10 19.22 -20.39 -32.16
C ALA A 10 18.56 -19.05 -31.73
N VAL A 11 17.24 -18.97 -31.85
CA VAL A 11 16.46 -17.85 -31.29
C VAL A 11 16.37 -18.06 -29.78
N LEU A 12 17.15 -17.29 -29.02
CA LEU A 12 17.03 -17.22 -27.56
C LEU A 12 15.74 -16.48 -27.20
N ILE A 13 14.69 -17.24 -26.87
CA ILE A 13 13.51 -16.69 -26.21
C ILE A 13 13.94 -16.35 -24.77
N VAL A 14 14.30 -15.09 -24.54
CA VAL A 14 14.49 -14.58 -23.17
C VAL A 14 13.10 -14.52 -22.54
N PRO A 15 12.84 -15.26 -21.45
CA PRO A 15 11.58 -15.09 -20.74
C PRO A 15 11.64 -13.71 -20.10
N VAL A 16 10.88 -12.77 -20.64
CA VAL A 16 10.59 -11.52 -19.94
C VAL A 16 9.75 -11.93 -18.74
N ALA A 17 10.37 -12.06 -17.58
CA ALA A 17 9.64 -12.14 -16.33
C ALA A 17 8.82 -10.85 -16.23
N ALA A 18 7.52 -10.94 -16.50
CA ALA A 18 6.61 -9.82 -16.34
C ALA A 18 6.55 -9.49 -14.84
N ALA A 19 7.45 -8.61 -14.39
CA ALA A 19 7.35 -8.02 -13.07
C ALA A 19 6.03 -7.25 -13.03
N GLN A 20 5.04 -7.80 -12.33
CA GLN A 20 3.78 -7.08 -12.14
C GLN A 20 4.08 -5.78 -11.38
N PRO A 21 3.51 -4.64 -11.80
CA PRO A 21 3.66 -3.41 -11.04
C PRO A 21 3.18 -3.63 -9.60
N PRO A 22 3.80 -2.93 -8.62
CA PRO A 22 3.45 -3.11 -7.23
C PRO A 22 1.96 -2.83 -7.04
N LEU A 23 1.27 -3.74 -6.35
CA LEU A 23 -0.18 -3.67 -6.12
C LEU A 23 -0.58 -2.44 -5.29
N PHE A 24 0.37 -1.89 -4.51
CA PHE A 24 0.17 -0.72 -3.66
C PHE A 24 1.22 0.34 -3.97
N THR A 25 0.83 1.61 -3.82
CA THR A 25 1.70 2.74 -4.09
C THR A 25 2.96 2.72 -3.23
N THR A 26 4.08 3.03 -3.86
CA THR A 26 5.39 3.27 -3.22
C THR A 26 5.87 4.71 -3.46
N SER A 27 4.95 5.61 -3.82
CA SER A 27 5.27 6.98 -4.23
C SER A 27 6.02 7.78 -3.17
N LEU A 28 5.89 7.42 -1.89
CA LEU A 28 6.65 7.99 -0.78
C LEU A 28 7.31 6.87 0.04
N PRO A 29 8.52 7.11 0.56
CA PRO A 29 9.18 6.16 1.43
C PRO A 29 8.43 6.02 2.76
N LYS A 30 8.50 4.83 3.35
CA LYS A 30 7.86 4.47 4.63
C LYS A 30 8.27 5.41 5.77
N GLU A 31 9.54 5.77 5.75
CA GLU A 31 10.20 6.65 6.71
C GLU A 31 9.59 8.06 6.72
N GLU A 32 9.08 8.55 5.58
CA GLU A 32 8.40 9.85 5.49
C GLU A 32 7.10 9.84 6.31
N PHE A 33 6.30 8.79 6.21
CA PHE A 33 5.07 8.64 6.99
C PHE A 33 5.40 8.47 8.49
N ALA A 34 6.41 7.68 8.82
CA ALA A 34 6.89 7.55 10.20
C ALA A 34 7.33 8.90 10.79
N ALA A 35 8.08 9.71 10.02
CA ALA A 35 8.51 11.04 10.44
C ALA A 35 7.34 12.00 10.65
N ARG A 36 6.31 11.94 9.80
CA ARG A 36 5.08 12.74 9.98
C ARG A 36 4.33 12.34 11.25
N ARG A 37 4.17 11.04 11.51
CA ARG A 37 3.55 10.55 12.76
C ARG A 37 4.36 10.93 13.99
N ALA A 38 5.70 10.94 13.90
CA ALA A 38 6.57 11.41 14.99
C ALA A 38 6.34 12.89 15.32
N LYS A 39 6.12 13.76 14.33
CA LYS A 39 5.76 15.17 14.56
C LYS A 39 4.42 15.33 15.27
N VAL A 40 3.43 14.48 14.94
CA VAL A 40 2.16 14.46 15.67
C VAL A 40 2.38 14.02 17.12
N LEU A 41 3.11 12.93 17.32
CA LEU A 41 3.44 12.39 18.64
C LEU A 41 4.11 13.43 19.54
N GLN A 42 5.02 14.25 18.99
CA GLN A 42 5.69 15.33 19.72
C GLN A 42 4.71 16.43 20.17
N ARG A 43 3.66 16.72 19.39
CA ARG A 43 2.72 17.81 19.65
C ARG A 43 1.56 17.44 20.56
N ILE A 44 1.13 16.18 20.54
CA ILE A 44 -0.04 15.73 21.33
C ILE A 44 0.29 15.48 22.81
N GLY A 45 1.58 15.49 23.20
CA GLY A 45 2.01 15.18 24.57
C GLY A 45 1.66 13.74 24.95
N ASP A 46 0.86 13.59 26.00
CA ASP A 46 0.35 12.30 26.50
C ASP A 46 -1.05 11.96 25.95
N GLY A 47 -1.60 12.79 25.07
CA GLY A 47 -2.91 12.57 24.45
C GLY A 47 -2.93 11.42 23.45
N VAL A 48 -4.14 11.07 23.00
CA VAL A 48 -4.38 10.07 21.96
C VAL A 48 -5.01 10.77 20.75
N ALA A 49 -4.40 10.63 19.59
CA ALA A 49 -4.98 11.07 18.32
C ALA A 49 -5.59 9.87 17.59
N VAL A 50 -6.86 9.99 17.22
CA VAL A 50 -7.58 8.99 16.40
C VAL A 50 -7.92 9.64 15.06
N ILE A 51 -7.37 9.11 13.99
CA ILE A 51 -7.55 9.62 12.64
C ILE A 51 -8.36 8.57 11.87
N GLN A 52 -9.57 8.96 11.48
CA GLN A 52 -10.46 8.13 10.68
C GLN A 52 -10.15 8.33 9.18
N GLY A 53 -10.02 7.22 8.47
CA GLY A 53 -10.04 7.18 7.03
C GLY A 53 -11.44 7.41 6.47
N ALA A 54 -11.49 7.63 5.16
CA ALA A 54 -12.73 7.68 4.40
C ALA A 54 -13.42 6.31 4.40
N ALA A 55 -14.75 6.35 4.42
CA ALA A 55 -15.57 5.18 4.11
C ALA A 55 -15.60 4.96 2.59
N GLU A 56 -16.16 3.83 2.19
CA GLU A 56 -16.42 3.47 0.80
C GLU A 56 -17.20 4.59 0.08
N THR A 57 -16.87 4.82 -1.19
CA THR A 57 -17.62 5.73 -2.06
C THR A 57 -18.92 5.05 -2.53
N SER A 58 -19.92 5.85 -2.92
CA SER A 58 -21.11 5.33 -3.61
C SER A 58 -20.72 4.70 -4.95
N SER A 59 -21.57 3.81 -5.48
CA SER A 59 -21.27 3.01 -6.67
C SER A 59 -20.74 3.84 -7.84
N TYR A 60 -19.66 3.36 -8.45
CA TYR A 60 -18.94 3.86 -9.64
C TYR A 60 -17.95 5.02 -9.45
N GLU A 61 -17.74 5.53 -8.24
CA GLU A 61 -16.66 6.49 -7.99
C GLU A 61 -15.38 5.80 -7.53
N LYS A 62 -14.25 6.22 -8.11
CA LYS A 62 -12.93 5.78 -7.64
C LYS A 62 -12.72 6.25 -6.20
N PHE A 63 -12.46 5.32 -5.29
CA PHE A 63 -12.17 5.64 -3.90
C PHE A 63 -11.00 6.62 -3.78
N ARG A 64 -11.14 7.60 -2.88
CA ARG A 64 -10.07 8.51 -2.47
C ARG A 64 -10.06 8.62 -0.96
N GLN A 65 -8.90 8.35 -0.38
CA GLN A 65 -8.68 8.45 1.06
C GLN A 65 -8.85 9.90 1.57
N SER A 66 -9.20 10.03 2.85
CA SER A 66 -9.14 11.32 3.55
C SER A 66 -7.71 11.88 3.53
N ASN A 67 -7.57 13.19 3.32
CA ASN A 67 -6.25 13.83 3.22
C ASN A 67 -5.40 13.58 4.48
N GLN A 68 -6.01 13.62 5.66
CA GLN A 68 -5.31 13.46 6.94
C GLN A 68 -4.83 12.02 7.14
N CYS A 69 -5.66 11.02 6.82
CA CYS A 69 -5.25 9.63 6.90
C CYS A 69 -4.12 9.36 5.90
N TYR A 70 -4.31 9.71 4.62
CA TYR A 70 -3.30 9.49 3.60
C TYR A 70 -1.97 10.21 3.91
N TYR A 71 -2.03 11.45 4.41
CA TYR A 71 -0.83 12.21 4.78
C TYR A 71 0.02 11.49 5.83
N LEU A 72 -0.61 10.81 6.79
CA LEU A 72 0.06 10.16 7.92
C LEU A 72 0.39 8.67 7.68
N THR A 73 -0.25 8.02 6.71
CA THR A 73 -0.12 6.56 6.50
C THR A 73 0.22 6.16 5.08
N GLY A 74 -0.11 6.97 4.06
CA GLY A 74 -0.03 6.58 2.66
C GLY A 74 -1.05 5.52 2.22
N VAL A 75 -1.97 5.12 3.11
CA VAL A 75 -2.91 4.02 2.87
C VAL A 75 -4.11 4.48 2.07
N GLU A 76 -4.43 3.74 1.01
CA GLU A 76 -5.56 4.01 0.11
C GLU A 76 -6.70 2.99 0.25
N THR A 77 -6.77 2.27 1.37
CA THR A 77 -7.89 1.36 1.68
C THR A 77 -8.97 2.08 2.50
N PRO A 78 -10.26 1.83 2.22
CA PRO A 78 -11.37 2.34 3.03
C PRO A 78 -11.32 1.92 4.50
N ARG A 79 -12.00 2.69 5.35
CA ARG A 79 -12.22 2.41 6.79
C ARG A 79 -10.95 2.16 7.59
N ALA A 80 -9.81 2.66 7.13
CA ALA A 80 -8.57 2.66 7.89
C ALA A 80 -8.71 3.55 9.14
N ILE A 81 -8.13 3.13 10.26
CA ILE A 81 -8.05 3.96 11.47
C ILE A 81 -6.61 3.99 11.95
N LEU A 82 -6.05 5.18 12.07
CA LEU A 82 -4.75 5.40 12.70
C LEU A 82 -4.95 5.90 14.13
N VAL A 83 -4.34 5.20 15.09
CA VAL A 83 -4.27 5.62 16.49
C VAL A 83 -2.82 5.97 16.82
N ILE A 84 -2.59 7.19 17.29
CA ILE A 84 -1.29 7.63 17.82
C ILE A 84 -1.45 7.87 19.31
N ASP A 85 -0.71 7.10 20.11
CA ASP A 85 -0.74 7.16 21.57
C ASP A 85 0.52 7.87 22.09
N GLY A 86 0.32 9.06 22.63
CA GLY A 86 1.34 9.93 23.19
C GLY A 86 2.03 9.34 24.42
N ARG A 87 1.31 8.59 25.26
CA ARG A 87 1.88 7.96 26.46
C ARG A 87 2.70 6.74 26.11
N ALA A 88 2.16 5.87 25.25
CA ALA A 88 2.85 4.67 24.79
C ALA A 88 3.93 4.95 23.72
N LYS A 89 4.06 6.20 23.27
CA LYS A 89 4.95 6.64 22.19
C LYS A 89 4.85 5.75 20.94
N SER A 90 3.63 5.40 20.56
CA SER A 90 3.37 4.40 19.51
C SER A 90 2.28 4.84 18.54
N SER A 91 2.32 4.30 17.32
CA SER A 91 1.26 4.47 16.32
C SER A 91 0.79 3.10 15.84
N ARG A 92 -0.52 2.88 15.78
CA ARG A 92 -1.16 1.65 15.30
C ARG A 92 -2.14 1.96 14.19
N LEU A 93 -2.03 1.23 13.09
CA LEU A 93 -2.93 1.30 11.95
C LEU A 93 -3.83 0.08 11.97
N TYR A 94 -5.14 0.31 11.94
CA TYR A 94 -6.17 -0.70 11.85
C TYR A 94 -6.77 -0.67 10.45
N LEU A 95 -6.85 -1.84 9.83
CA LEU A 95 -7.40 -2.05 8.50
C LEU A 95 -8.52 -3.10 8.59
N MET A 96 -9.42 -3.07 7.62
CA MET A 96 -10.39 -4.14 7.45
C MET A 96 -9.67 -5.46 7.15
N PRO A 97 -10.19 -6.60 7.67
CA PRO A 97 -9.64 -7.90 7.33
C PRO A 97 -9.76 -8.13 5.82
N THR A 98 -8.80 -8.88 5.27
CA THR A 98 -8.84 -9.29 3.87
C THR A 98 -10.12 -10.07 3.60
N ASN A 99 -10.82 -9.70 2.52
CA ASN A 99 -12.05 -10.35 2.09
C ASN A 99 -11.91 -10.75 0.61
N PRO A 100 -11.65 -12.04 0.30
CA PRO A 100 -11.43 -12.50 -1.06
C PRO A 100 -12.59 -12.16 -2.01
N GLN A 101 -13.83 -12.22 -1.52
CA GLN A 101 -15.01 -11.92 -2.33
C GLN A 101 -15.07 -10.45 -2.74
N MET A 102 -14.63 -9.55 -1.85
CA MET A 102 -14.49 -8.14 -2.16
C MET A 102 -13.33 -7.88 -3.12
N GLU A 103 -12.18 -8.54 -2.92
CA GLU A 103 -11.01 -8.41 -3.80
C GLU A 103 -11.27 -8.90 -5.23
N HIS A 104 -12.17 -9.86 -5.42
CA HIS A 104 -12.63 -10.26 -6.74
C HIS A 104 -13.36 -9.14 -7.50
N SER A 105 -14.00 -8.22 -6.78
CA SER A 105 -14.79 -7.12 -7.37
C SER A 105 -13.98 -5.82 -7.46
N GLU A 106 -13.22 -5.50 -6.42
CA GLU A 106 -12.50 -4.23 -6.24
C GLU A 106 -11.02 -4.32 -6.63
N GLY A 107 -10.50 -5.53 -6.86
CA GLY A 107 -9.08 -5.81 -6.96
C GLY A 107 -8.39 -5.96 -5.59
N PRO A 108 -7.07 -6.16 -5.57
CA PRO A 108 -6.33 -6.36 -4.32
C PRO A 108 -6.48 -5.17 -3.37
N LEU A 109 -6.86 -5.44 -2.12
CA LEU A 109 -7.00 -4.43 -1.08
C LEU A 109 -5.95 -4.61 0.00
N LEU A 110 -5.38 -3.51 0.49
CA LEU A 110 -4.37 -3.60 1.54
C LEU A 110 -5.03 -4.02 2.86
N GLY A 111 -4.77 -5.25 3.29
CA GLY A 111 -5.18 -5.79 4.59
C GLY A 111 -4.04 -5.80 5.63
N PRO A 112 -4.33 -6.16 6.90
CA PRO A 112 -3.33 -6.28 7.95
C PRO A 112 -2.22 -7.29 7.58
N GLY A 113 -0.97 -6.98 7.89
CA GLY A 113 0.15 -7.90 7.67
C GLY A 113 1.45 -7.20 7.28
N ALA A 114 2.41 -7.98 6.77
CA ALA A 114 3.71 -7.45 6.35
C ALA A 114 3.61 -6.39 5.24
N GLN A 115 2.63 -6.54 4.35
CA GLN A 115 2.39 -5.62 3.23
C GLN A 115 1.92 -4.25 3.71
N ALA A 116 1.20 -4.17 4.83
CA ALA A 116 0.67 -2.93 5.40
C ALA A 116 1.64 -2.18 6.33
N LYS A 117 2.86 -2.68 6.52
CA LYS A 117 3.86 -1.99 7.35
C LYS A 117 4.37 -0.74 6.62
N SER A 118 3.80 0.41 6.95
CA SER A 118 4.15 1.76 6.45
C SER A 118 5.04 2.54 7.40
#